data_AF-A0A060SK23-F1
#
_entry.id   AF-A0A060SK23-F1
#
_cell.length_a   1.000
_cell.length_b   1.000
_cell.length_c   1.000
_cell.angle_alpha   90.00
_cell.angle_beta   90.00
_cell.angle_gamma   90.00
#
_symmetry.space_group_name_H-M   'P 1'
#
loop_
_entity.id
_entity.type
_entity.pdbx_description
1 polymer ?
#
loop_
_entity_poly.entity_id
_entity_poly.type
_entity_poly.pdbx_seq_one_letter_code
_entity_poly.pdbx_strand_id
1 'polypeptide(L)'
;MGLFGKSDTFSEDPEIRQVEKLVAKEARDDQKNLDHTIKDLSSAEKSHNSTVKAIDKAQHKLEKAVEKEHKAAKAVNRAMHNHDAAVSNEQSAEKTVQLKKQHEAKLEQDLERKRRQLDEVQQRKAHNDQVRESKLAQIHAQAAAAADARRASFDRASVGSGPTDGPPRGAASAGVTNGGAAPGAGAGGAAPNV
;
A
#
# COMPACT_ATOMS: atom_id res chain seq x y z
N MET A 1 -34.48 71.66 41.99
CA MET A 1 -34.52 72.16 43.37
C MET A 1 -33.50 73.28 43.49
N GLY A 2 -33.96 74.53 43.57
CA GLY A 2 -33.11 75.69 43.81
C GLY A 2 -32.96 75.89 45.32
N LEU A 3 -31.74 75.71 45.83
CA LEU A 3 -31.43 75.80 47.26
C LEU A 3 -30.30 76.79 47.57
N PHE A 4 -30.06 77.76 46.68
CA PHE A 4 -29.22 78.93 46.98
C PHE A 4 -30.10 80.17 46.90
N GLY A 5 -30.48 80.65 48.08
CA GLY A 5 -31.26 81.86 48.28
C GLY A 5 -30.60 83.04 47.61
N LYS A 6 -31.43 83.87 46.98
CA LYS A 6 -31.10 85.23 46.58
C LYS A 6 -31.05 86.09 47.84
N SER A 7 -30.05 85.90 48.70
CA SER A 7 -29.71 86.86 49.74
C SER A 7 -28.46 87.58 49.27
N ASP A 8 -28.65 88.75 48.68
CA ASP A 8 -27.59 89.75 48.49
C ASP A 8 -27.10 90.20 49.87
N THR A 9 -26.35 89.35 50.57
CA THR A 9 -25.52 89.76 51.70
C THR A 9 -24.09 89.90 51.21
N PHE A 10 -23.92 90.75 50.19
CA PHE A 10 -22.59 91.29 49.95
C PHE A 10 -22.31 92.28 51.07
N SER A 11 -21.17 92.13 51.73
CA SER A 11 -20.79 93.05 52.81
C SER A 11 -20.81 94.52 52.34
N GLU A 12 -21.16 95.46 53.21
CA GLU A 12 -21.24 96.90 52.88
C GLU A 12 -19.87 97.52 52.55
N ASP A 13 -18.79 96.85 52.97
CA ASP A 13 -17.41 97.26 52.74
C ASP A 13 -16.95 96.92 51.30
N PRO A 14 -16.55 97.91 50.48
CA PRO A 14 -16.24 97.71 49.06
C PRO A 14 -15.09 96.73 48.79
N GLU A 15 -14.14 96.57 49.71
CA GLU A 15 -13.05 95.60 49.59
C GLU A 15 -13.54 94.16 49.77
N ILE A 16 -14.37 93.91 50.79
CA ILE A 16 -14.93 92.58 51.08
C ILE A 16 -15.79 92.10 49.89
N ARG A 17 -16.57 93.00 49.29
CA ARG A 17 -17.41 92.71 48.13
C ARG A 17 -16.61 92.29 46.88
N GLN A 18 -15.38 92.78 46.71
CA GLN A 18 -14.51 92.34 45.60
C GLN A 18 -13.99 90.93 45.84
N VAL A 19 -13.57 90.63 47.08
CA VAL A 19 -13.12 89.29 47.46
C VAL A 19 -14.25 88.27 47.29
N GLU A 20 -15.47 88.58 47.75
CA GLU A 20 -16.64 87.70 47.58
C GLU A 20 -16.95 87.42 46.09
N LYS A 21 -16.83 88.42 45.21
CA LYS A 21 -16.99 88.23 43.76
C LYS A 21 -15.91 87.34 43.16
N LEU A 22 -14.66 87.50 43.61
CA LEU A 22 -13.55 86.65 43.16
C LEU A 22 -13.78 85.20 43.59
N VAL A 23 -14.15 84.96 44.85
CA VAL A 23 -14.47 83.62 45.36
C VAL A 23 -15.67 83.02 44.62
N ALA A 24 -16.72 83.80 44.37
CA ALA A 24 -17.87 83.33 43.60
C ALA A 24 -17.52 83.01 42.13
N LYS A 25 -16.57 83.74 41.54
CA LYS A 25 -16.06 83.47 40.18
C LYS A 25 -15.21 82.21 40.17
N GLU A 26 -14.28 82.08 41.11
CA GLU A 26 -13.44 80.91 41.29
C GLU A 26 -14.29 79.65 41.47
N ALA A 27 -15.28 79.67 42.38
CA ALA A 27 -16.21 78.56 42.57
C ALA A 27 -16.99 78.18 41.29
N ARG A 28 -17.37 79.18 40.45
CA ARG A 28 -18.04 78.92 39.17
C ARG A 28 -17.08 78.31 38.14
N ASP A 29 -15.83 78.76 38.10
CA ASP A 29 -14.84 78.26 37.16
C ASP A 29 -14.36 76.85 37.57
N ASP A 30 -14.22 76.58 38.86
CA ASP A 30 -13.97 75.25 39.41
C ASP A 30 -15.10 74.27 39.10
N GLN A 31 -16.36 74.69 39.26
CA GLN A 31 -17.50 73.84 38.90
C GLN A 31 -17.51 73.50 37.41
N LYS A 32 -17.22 74.47 36.52
CA LYS A 32 -17.10 74.19 35.08
C LYS A 32 -15.96 73.23 34.78
N ASN A 33 -14.79 73.42 35.40
CA ASN A 33 -13.64 72.53 35.22
C ASN A 33 -13.96 71.11 35.68
N LEU A 34 -14.69 70.97 36.79
CA LEU A 34 -15.17 69.68 37.29
C LEU A 34 -16.15 69.04 36.30
N ASP A 35 -17.15 69.78 35.83
CA ASP A 35 -18.14 69.28 34.85
C ASP A 35 -17.48 68.84 33.53
N HIS A 36 -16.48 69.60 33.06
CA HIS A 36 -15.67 69.24 31.89
C HIS A 36 -14.87 67.95 32.15
N THR A 37 -14.19 67.85 33.29
CA THR A 37 -13.40 66.66 33.65
C THR A 37 -14.28 65.41 33.77
N ILE A 38 -15.48 65.53 34.35
CA ILE A 38 -16.45 64.42 34.41
C ILE A 38 -16.89 63.99 33.01
N LYS A 39 -17.15 64.95 32.11
CA LYS A 39 -17.55 64.65 30.73
C LYS A 39 -16.42 63.97 29.94
N ASP A 40 -15.19 64.41 30.12
CA ASP A 40 -14.02 63.83 29.48
C ASP A 40 -13.76 62.42 29.99
N LEU A 41 -13.87 62.19 31.31
CA LEU A 41 -13.79 60.87 31.92
C LEU A 41 -14.87 59.93 31.36
N SER A 42 -16.13 60.37 31.31
CA SER A 42 -17.23 59.57 30.75
C SER A 42 -17.00 59.22 29.27
N SER A 43 -16.40 60.13 28.50
CA SER A 43 -16.06 59.90 27.10
C SER A 43 -14.91 58.89 26.96
N ALA A 44 -13.89 59.00 27.81
CA ALA A 44 -12.78 58.07 27.89
C ALA A 44 -13.24 56.65 28.26
N GLU A 45 -14.14 56.51 29.24
CA GLU A 45 -14.73 55.22 29.64
C GLU A 45 -15.52 54.56 28.50
N LYS A 46 -16.32 55.34 27.76
CA LYS A 46 -17.04 54.83 26.57
C LYS A 46 -16.08 54.35 25.49
N SER A 47 -15.00 55.10 25.24
CA SER A 47 -13.97 54.74 24.28
C SER A 47 -13.22 53.46 24.70
N HIS A 48 -12.87 53.36 25.98
CA HIS A 48 -12.28 52.15 26.56
C HIS A 48 -13.20 50.94 26.39
N ASN A 49 -14.48 51.06 26.75
CA ASN A 49 -15.44 49.97 26.62
C ASN A 49 -15.66 49.55 25.15
N SER A 50 -15.62 50.50 24.21
CA SER A 50 -15.65 50.19 22.77
C SER A 50 -14.42 49.39 22.34
N THR A 51 -13.24 49.79 22.82
CA THR A 51 -11.96 49.12 22.55
C THR A 51 -11.93 47.71 23.12
N VAL A 52 -12.40 47.49 24.35
CA VAL A 52 -12.52 46.15 24.95
C VAL A 52 -13.40 45.24 24.08
N LYS A 53 -14.59 45.71 23.66
CA LYS A 53 -15.46 44.93 22.76
C LYS A 53 -14.81 44.64 21.41
N ALA A 54 -13.98 45.56 20.90
CA ALA A 54 -13.25 45.35 19.65
C ALA A 54 -12.15 44.29 19.81
N ILE A 55 -11.44 44.30 20.95
CA ILE A 55 -10.44 43.29 21.31
C ILE A 55 -11.10 41.92 21.42
N ASP A 56 -12.22 41.79 22.15
CA ASP A 56 -12.93 40.52 22.30
C ASP A 56 -13.36 39.93 20.94
N LYS A 57 -13.88 40.78 20.04
CA LYS A 57 -14.23 40.38 18.68
C LYS A 57 -13.01 39.94 17.88
N ALA A 58 -11.87 40.61 18.05
CA ALA A 58 -10.63 40.25 17.38
C ALA A 58 -10.06 38.92 17.90
N GLN A 59 -10.09 38.69 19.21
CA GLN A 59 -9.71 37.43 19.85
C GLN A 59 -10.55 36.26 19.32
N HIS A 60 -11.87 36.40 19.32
CA HIS A 60 -12.75 35.36 18.81
C HIS A 60 -12.56 35.10 17.30
N LYS A 61 -12.20 36.11 16.50
CA LYS A 61 -11.82 35.91 15.09
C LYS A 61 -10.49 35.15 14.97
N LEU A 62 -9.52 35.44 15.83
CA LEU A 62 -8.24 34.74 15.88
C LEU A 62 -8.44 33.27 16.25
N GLU A 63 -9.22 32.97 17.28
CA GLU A 63 -9.55 31.60 17.70
C GLU A 63 -10.17 30.79 16.55
N LYS A 64 -11.13 31.38 15.82
CA LYS A 64 -11.72 30.76 14.63
C LYS A 64 -10.71 30.53 13.50
N ALA A 65 -9.76 31.45 13.33
CA ALA A 65 -8.71 31.30 12.33
C ALA A 65 -7.76 30.14 12.70
N VAL A 66 -7.34 30.06 13.96
CA VAL A 66 -6.52 28.96 14.50
C VAL A 66 -7.23 27.61 14.38
N GLU A 67 -8.53 27.55 14.67
CA GLU A 67 -9.30 26.30 14.51
C GLU A 67 -9.33 25.85 13.04
N LYS A 68 -9.51 26.79 12.10
CA LYS A 68 -9.47 26.51 10.66
C LYS A 68 -8.09 26.04 10.20
N GLU A 69 -7.02 26.70 10.66
CA GLU A 69 -5.64 26.31 10.39
C GLU A 69 -5.39 24.87 10.87
N HIS A 70 -5.78 24.54 12.10
CA HIS A 70 -5.60 23.21 12.65
C HIS A 70 -6.39 22.13 11.87
N LYS A 71 -7.61 22.44 11.42
CA LYS A 71 -8.38 21.55 10.53
C LYS A 71 -7.69 21.36 9.18
N ALA A 72 -7.16 22.43 8.59
CA ALA A 72 -6.42 22.36 7.33
C ALA A 72 -5.13 21.54 7.48
N ALA A 73 -4.36 21.76 8.54
CA ALA A 73 -3.14 21.00 8.84
C ALA A 73 -3.45 19.50 8.98
N LYS A 74 -4.52 19.13 9.69
CA LYS A 74 -4.98 17.74 9.78
C LYS A 74 -5.34 17.15 8.42
N ALA A 75 -6.00 17.92 7.56
CA ALA A 75 -6.37 17.47 6.22
C ALA A 75 -5.13 17.24 5.35
N VAL A 76 -4.15 18.15 5.39
CA VAL A 76 -2.87 18.02 4.68
C VAL A 76 -2.11 16.79 5.18
N ASN A 77 -1.99 16.58 6.49
CA ASN A 77 -1.30 15.41 7.03
C ASN A 77 -1.94 14.09 6.59
N ARG A 78 -3.28 14.02 6.54
CA ARG A 78 -4.00 12.85 6.01
C ARG A 78 -3.75 12.66 4.53
N ALA A 79 -3.76 13.74 3.75
CA ALA A 79 -3.49 13.69 2.32
C ALA A 79 -2.06 13.19 2.04
N MET A 80 -1.06 13.66 2.79
CA MET A 80 0.32 13.19 2.70
C MET A 80 0.43 11.70 3.03
N HIS A 81 -0.15 11.25 4.14
CA HIS A 81 -0.15 9.83 4.50
C HIS A 81 -0.81 8.95 3.42
N ASN A 82 -1.94 9.38 2.87
CA ASN A 82 -2.62 8.65 1.80
C ASN A 82 -1.80 8.61 0.52
N HIS A 83 -1.11 9.71 0.19
CA HIS A 83 -0.19 9.77 -0.93
C HIS A 83 0.97 8.77 -0.75
N ASP A 84 1.61 8.76 0.41
CA ASP A 84 2.73 7.86 0.68
C ASP A 84 2.32 6.39 0.64
N ALA A 85 1.12 6.08 1.15
CA ALA A 85 0.54 4.74 1.03
C ALA A 85 0.26 4.36 -0.44
N ALA A 86 -0.25 5.29 -1.24
CA ALA A 86 -0.51 5.06 -2.67
C ALA A 86 0.80 4.80 -3.44
N VAL A 87 1.85 5.60 -3.21
CA VAL A 87 3.17 5.41 -3.82
C VAL A 87 3.79 4.06 -3.42
N SER A 88 3.69 3.68 -2.15
CA SER A 88 4.17 2.37 -1.68
C SER A 88 3.44 1.21 -2.36
N ASN A 89 2.11 1.33 -2.52
CA ASN A 89 1.29 0.35 -3.22
C ASN A 89 1.64 0.27 -4.71
N GLU A 90 1.85 1.40 -5.37
CA GLU A 90 2.28 1.49 -6.77
C GLU A 90 3.61 0.76 -6.97
N GLN A 91 4.63 1.09 -6.17
CA GLN A 91 5.94 0.43 -6.23
C GLN A 91 5.86 -1.07 -5.98
N SER A 92 4.99 -1.51 -5.07
CA SER A 92 4.76 -2.93 -4.78
C SER A 92 4.07 -3.65 -5.94
N ALA A 93 3.11 -2.99 -6.59
CA ALA A 93 2.43 -3.49 -7.78
C ALA A 93 3.41 -3.59 -8.97
N GLU A 94 4.25 -2.58 -9.19
CA GLU A 94 5.29 -2.60 -10.23
C GLU A 94 6.26 -3.77 -10.05
N LYS A 95 6.79 -3.97 -8.83
CA LYS A 95 7.65 -5.12 -8.51
C LYS A 95 6.94 -6.44 -8.80
N THR A 96 5.67 -6.56 -8.43
CA THR A 96 4.87 -7.75 -8.69
C THR A 96 4.72 -8.01 -10.19
N VAL A 97 4.46 -6.97 -10.98
CA VAL A 97 4.37 -7.07 -12.45
C VAL A 97 5.71 -7.50 -13.04
N GLN A 98 6.82 -6.92 -12.59
CA GLN A 98 8.17 -7.29 -13.06
C GLN A 98 8.48 -8.76 -12.74
N LEU A 99 8.17 -9.22 -11.52
CA LEU A 99 8.35 -10.62 -11.13
C LEU A 99 7.51 -11.57 -11.98
N LYS A 100 6.26 -11.22 -12.27
CA LYS A 100 5.38 -12.02 -13.15
C LYS A 100 5.92 -12.10 -14.57
N LYS A 101 6.40 -10.98 -15.15
CA LYS A 101 7.04 -10.96 -16.47
C LYS A 101 8.29 -11.85 -16.52
N GLN A 102 9.13 -11.81 -15.48
CA GLN A 102 10.30 -12.69 -15.39
C GLN A 102 9.90 -14.16 -15.30
N HIS A 103 8.83 -14.48 -14.57
CA HIS A 103 8.31 -15.83 -14.45
C HIS A 103 7.72 -16.34 -15.78
N GLU A 104 6.96 -15.49 -16.48
CA GLU A 104 6.43 -15.78 -17.81
C GLU A 104 7.55 -16.10 -18.81
N ALA A 105 8.59 -15.27 -18.88
CA ALA A 105 9.74 -15.52 -19.74
C ALA A 105 10.46 -16.85 -19.43
N LYS A 106 10.53 -17.25 -18.15
CA LYS A 106 11.08 -18.56 -17.77
C LYS A 106 10.20 -19.71 -18.24
N LEU A 107 8.88 -19.59 -18.08
CA LEU A 107 7.94 -20.60 -18.55
C LEU A 107 7.96 -20.75 -20.08
N GLU A 108 8.10 -19.64 -20.82
CA GLU A 108 8.25 -19.68 -22.27
C GLU A 108 9.52 -20.45 -22.68
N GLN A 109 10.65 -20.16 -22.05
CA GLN A 109 11.90 -20.90 -22.30
C GLN A 109 11.75 -22.40 -21.97
N ASP A 110 11.08 -22.75 -20.88
CA ASP A 110 10.84 -24.13 -20.50
C ASP A 110 9.90 -24.85 -21.48
N LEU A 111 8.87 -24.16 -21.98
CA LEU A 111 7.97 -24.69 -23.01
C LEU A 111 8.72 -24.93 -24.32
N GLU A 112 9.57 -24.00 -24.75
CA GLU A 112 10.40 -24.20 -25.94
C GLU A 112 11.36 -25.37 -25.80
N ARG A 113 12.02 -25.51 -24.64
CA ARG A 113 12.89 -26.66 -24.35
C ARG A 113 12.12 -27.98 -24.44
N LYS A 114 10.94 -28.05 -23.83
CA LYS A 114 10.09 -29.26 -23.88
C LYS A 114 9.60 -29.58 -25.28
N ARG A 115 9.27 -28.57 -26.10
CA ARG A 115 8.92 -28.75 -27.51
C ARG A 115 10.07 -29.37 -28.30
N ARG A 116 11.28 -28.82 -28.17
CA ARG A 116 12.48 -29.38 -28.83
C ARG A 116 12.76 -30.81 -28.39
N GLN A 117 12.67 -31.10 -27.09
CA GLN A 117 12.82 -32.46 -26.56
C GLN A 117 11.78 -33.44 -27.15
N LEU A 118 10.53 -32.99 -27.30
CA LEU A 118 9.48 -33.80 -27.90
C LEU A 118 9.76 -34.08 -29.38
N ASP A 119 10.18 -33.06 -30.13
CA ASP A 119 10.55 -33.21 -31.54
C ASP A 119 11.73 -34.19 -31.72
N GLU A 120 12.76 -34.08 -30.88
CA GLU A 120 13.91 -35.02 -30.86
C GLU A 120 13.48 -36.46 -30.58
N VAL A 121 12.61 -36.67 -29.60
CA VAL A 121 12.08 -38.01 -29.27
C VAL A 121 11.23 -38.57 -30.41
N GLN A 122 10.42 -37.73 -31.06
CA GLN A 122 9.62 -38.14 -32.23
C GLN A 122 10.51 -38.54 -33.42
N GLN A 123 11.53 -37.74 -33.74
CA GLN A 123 12.50 -38.05 -34.79
C GLN A 123 13.25 -39.35 -34.50
N ARG A 124 13.72 -39.52 -33.25
CA ARG A 124 14.41 -40.75 -32.83
C ARG A 124 13.50 -41.98 -32.91
N LYS A 125 12.22 -41.84 -32.53
CA LYS A 125 11.24 -42.91 -32.67
C LYS A 125 11.04 -43.28 -34.13
N ALA A 126 10.80 -42.30 -35.01
CA ALA A 126 10.60 -42.53 -36.44
C ALA A 126 11.81 -43.23 -37.08
N HIS A 127 13.03 -42.81 -36.75
CA HIS A 127 14.26 -43.46 -37.20
C HIS A 127 14.35 -44.92 -36.70
N ASN A 128 14.09 -45.15 -35.41
CA ASN A 128 14.11 -46.51 -34.85
C ASN A 128 13.03 -47.41 -35.46
N ASP A 129 11.85 -46.87 -35.79
CA ASP A 129 10.77 -47.58 -36.47
C ASP A 129 11.24 -48.00 -37.89
N GLN A 130 11.81 -47.08 -38.66
CA GLN A 130 12.39 -47.37 -40.00
C GLN A 130 13.49 -48.44 -39.94
N VAL A 131 14.38 -48.38 -38.95
CA VAL A 131 15.43 -49.38 -38.75
C VAL A 131 14.83 -50.76 -38.40
N ARG A 132 13.79 -50.79 -37.56
CA ARG A 132 13.08 -52.03 -37.22
C ARG A 132 12.39 -52.64 -38.43
N GLU A 133 11.68 -51.83 -39.21
CA GLU A 133 11.02 -52.26 -40.45
C GLU A 133 12.02 -52.80 -41.47
N SER A 134 13.16 -52.12 -41.66
CA SER A 134 14.22 -52.57 -42.56
C SER A 134 14.83 -53.91 -42.14
N LYS A 135 15.07 -54.11 -40.84
CA LYS A 135 15.58 -55.39 -40.30
C LYS A 135 14.55 -56.51 -40.45
N LEU A 136 13.27 -56.25 -40.20
CA LEU A 136 12.19 -57.22 -40.40
C LEU A 136 12.09 -57.63 -41.87
N ALA A 137 12.17 -56.66 -42.80
CA ALA A 137 12.19 -56.94 -44.23
C ALA A 137 13.39 -57.81 -44.64
N GLN A 138 14.59 -57.54 -44.11
CA GLN A 138 15.78 -58.38 -44.36
C GLN A 138 15.61 -59.80 -43.80
N ILE A 139 15.08 -59.96 -42.59
CA ILE A 139 14.82 -61.28 -41.99
C ILE A 139 13.80 -62.04 -42.83
N HIS A 140 12.73 -61.37 -43.29
CA HIS A 140 11.73 -62.00 -44.17
C HIS A 140 12.34 -62.42 -45.51
N ALA A 141 13.19 -61.60 -46.12
CA ALA A 141 13.90 -61.94 -47.36
C ALA A 141 14.87 -63.12 -47.16
N GLN A 142 15.62 -63.14 -46.06
CA GLN A 142 16.52 -64.25 -45.70
C GLN A 142 15.73 -65.54 -45.42
N ALA A 143 14.60 -65.45 -44.71
CA ALA A 143 13.74 -66.59 -44.42
C ALA A 143 13.11 -67.16 -45.70
N ALA A 144 12.66 -66.30 -46.62
CA ALA A 144 12.16 -66.72 -47.93
C ALA A 144 13.25 -67.41 -48.76
N ALA A 145 14.45 -66.81 -48.86
CA ALA A 145 15.58 -67.41 -49.57
C ALA A 145 16.03 -68.75 -48.95
N ALA A 146 16.03 -68.86 -47.61
CA ALA A 146 16.33 -70.12 -46.93
C ALA A 146 15.24 -71.18 -47.14
N ALA A 147 13.96 -70.79 -47.20
CA ALA A 147 12.86 -71.69 -47.54
C ALA A 147 12.97 -72.19 -48.99
N ASP A 148 13.31 -71.32 -49.95
CA ASP A 148 13.56 -71.70 -51.34
C ASP A 148 14.78 -72.63 -51.47
N ALA A 149 15.88 -72.33 -50.78
CA ALA A 149 17.05 -73.21 -50.73
C ALA A 149 16.71 -74.57 -50.11
N ARG A 150 15.89 -74.61 -49.04
CA ARG A 150 15.40 -75.87 -48.45
C ARG A 150 14.51 -76.64 -49.42
N ARG A 151 13.61 -75.96 -50.15
CA ARG A 151 12.76 -76.58 -51.17
C ARG A 151 13.59 -77.19 -52.30
N ALA A 152 14.65 -76.51 -52.74
CA ALA A 152 15.61 -77.03 -53.71
C ALA A 152 16.42 -78.23 -53.17
N SER A 153 16.66 -78.30 -51.85
CA SER A 153 17.34 -79.45 -51.22
C SER A 153 16.42 -80.63 -50.87
N PHE A 154 15.10 -80.40 -50.73
CA PHE A 154 14.13 -81.45 -50.38
C PHE A 154 13.73 -82.35 -51.56
N ASP A 155 14.10 -82.01 -52.80
CA ASP A 155 14.01 -82.93 -53.95
C ASP A 155 15.09 -84.04 -53.91
N ARG A 156 16.02 -84.05 -52.93
CA ARG A 156 17.05 -85.09 -52.81
C ARG A 156 17.06 -85.89 -51.50
N ALA A 157 16.26 -85.55 -50.48
CA ALA A 157 16.29 -86.27 -49.21
C ALA A 157 14.92 -86.30 -48.51
N SER A 158 14.00 -87.05 -49.09
CA SER A 158 12.94 -87.71 -48.32
C SER A 158 13.54 -88.99 -47.72
N VAL A 159 13.83 -88.99 -46.41
CA VAL A 159 13.75 -90.10 -45.44
C VAL A 159 14.45 -89.64 -44.14
N GLY A 160 13.76 -89.65 -43.00
CA GLY A 160 14.43 -89.74 -41.69
C GLY A 160 13.84 -88.94 -40.52
N SER A 161 12.83 -89.55 -39.89
CA SER A 161 12.33 -89.42 -38.51
C SER A 161 13.14 -88.66 -37.43
N GLY A 162 12.42 -87.84 -36.65
CA GLY A 162 12.07 -88.18 -35.25
C GLY A 162 12.92 -87.62 -34.09
N PRO A 163 12.36 -87.54 -32.85
CA PRO A 163 12.47 -86.38 -31.95
C PRO A 163 13.04 -86.67 -30.54
N THR A 164 13.38 -85.63 -29.74
CA THR A 164 13.35 -85.58 -28.24
C THR A 164 13.50 -84.12 -27.77
N ASP A 165 12.52 -83.51 -27.06
CA ASP A 165 12.33 -83.44 -25.59
C ASP A 165 13.60 -83.00 -24.82
N GLY A 166 13.69 -81.99 -23.95
CA GLY A 166 12.79 -81.17 -23.12
C GLY A 166 13.66 -80.46 -22.02
N PRO A 167 13.15 -79.51 -21.20
CA PRO A 167 13.92 -78.45 -20.51
C PRO A 167 14.31 -78.75 -19.03
N PRO A 168 15.04 -77.84 -18.33
CA PRO A 168 14.33 -77.02 -17.33
C PRO A 168 14.85 -75.58 -17.11
N ARG A 169 13.92 -74.81 -16.52
CA ARG A 169 13.96 -73.44 -16.02
C ARG A 169 15.06 -73.20 -14.97
N GLY A 170 15.84 -72.13 -15.15
CA GLY A 170 16.64 -71.51 -14.10
C GLY A 170 15.89 -70.32 -13.48
N ALA A 171 15.51 -70.43 -12.21
CA ALA A 171 15.04 -69.32 -11.39
C ALA A 171 16.20 -68.77 -10.56
N ALA A 172 16.62 -67.53 -10.85
CA ALA A 172 17.45 -66.69 -9.97
C ALA A 172 16.58 -65.46 -9.64
N SER A 173 16.20 -65.19 -8.39
CA SER A 173 17.01 -64.78 -7.24
C SER A 173 17.80 -63.49 -7.48
N ALA A 174 17.25 -62.38 -6.99
CA ALA A 174 17.89 -61.17 -6.46
C ALA A 174 16.76 -60.12 -6.38
N GLY A 175 16.34 -59.60 -5.23
CA GLY A 175 17.15 -59.09 -4.13
C GLY A 175 17.06 -57.56 -4.15
N VAL A 176 17.14 -56.94 -2.96
CA VAL A 176 17.52 -55.52 -2.74
C VAL A 176 16.40 -54.49 -3.00
N THR A 177 16.07 -53.49 -2.19
CA THR A 177 16.37 -52.97 -0.82
C THR A 177 15.33 -51.86 -0.59
N ASN A 178 14.73 -51.73 0.58
CA ASN A 178 15.07 -50.74 1.62
C ASN A 178 14.93 -49.25 1.21
N GLY A 179 14.17 -48.49 2.02
CA GLY A 179 14.42 -47.06 2.24
C GLY A 179 13.30 -46.08 1.83
N GLY A 180 12.89 -45.23 2.77
CA GLY A 180 12.14 -43.98 2.50
C GLY A 180 10.96 -43.76 3.45
N ALA A 181 11.22 -43.54 4.74
CA ALA A 181 11.38 -42.20 5.33
C ALA A 181 10.07 -41.41 5.43
N ALA A 182 9.59 -41.30 6.68
CA ALA A 182 8.49 -40.44 7.10
C ALA A 182 8.88 -38.95 7.00
N PRO A 183 7.96 -38.06 6.60
CA PRO A 183 8.06 -36.65 6.95
C PRO A 183 7.25 -36.39 8.23
N GLY A 184 7.97 -36.12 9.31
CA GLY A 184 7.42 -35.43 10.46
C GLY A 184 7.09 -33.98 10.08
N ALA A 185 5.83 -33.59 10.27
CA ALA A 185 5.41 -32.20 10.19
C ALA A 185 5.06 -31.75 11.61
N GLY A 186 5.98 -30.99 12.20
CA GLY A 186 5.81 -30.30 13.47
C GLY A 186 6.29 -28.86 13.35
N ALA A 187 5.67 -28.01 14.18
CA ALA A 187 5.83 -26.56 14.34
C ALA A 187 5.13 -25.72 13.25
N GLY A 188 4.20 -24.81 13.56
CA GLY A 188 4.06 -24.03 14.78
C GLY A 188 4.42 -22.58 14.42
N GLY A 189 3.43 -21.69 14.44
CA GLY A 189 3.64 -20.28 14.08
C GLY A 189 2.37 -19.48 14.31
N ALA A 190 2.18 -19.05 15.55
CA ALA A 190 1.12 -18.18 16.00
C ALA A 190 1.16 -16.80 15.30
N ALA A 191 -0.03 -16.24 15.05
CA ALA A 191 -0.27 -14.80 14.91
C ALA A 191 0.07 -14.08 16.26
N PRO A 192 0.32 -12.75 16.34
CA PRO A 192 -0.67 -11.72 15.99
C PRO A 192 -0.16 -10.33 15.53
N ASN A 193 -1.12 -9.51 15.05
CA ASN A 193 -1.26 -8.04 15.07
C ASN A 193 -0.08 -7.12 14.74
N VAL A 194 -0.23 -6.29 13.70
CA VAL A 194 -0.47 -4.82 13.77
C VAL A 194 -1.32 -4.40 12.56
#